data_AF-A0A5C1WR02-F1
#
_entry.id   AF-A0A5C1WR02-F1
#
_cell.length_a   1.000
_cell.length_b   1.000
_cell.length_c   1.000
_cell.angle_alpha   90.00
_cell.angle_beta   90.00
_cell.angle_gamma   90.00
#
_symmetry.space_group_name_H-M   'P 1'
#
loop_
_entity.id
_entity.type
_entity.pdbx_description
1 polymer ?
#
loop_
_entity_poly.entity_id
_entity_poly.type
_entity_poly.pdbx_seq_one_letter_code
_entity_poly.pdbx_strand_id
1 'polypeptide(L)'
;MPNHVHVLTTPIVPHTLSAIVHSWKSFTALRINRTLGRHGMLWFPEYFDRRIRDESHFERALHYIETNAVTAGLCTRAEDWPHSSAARSTQSNEGEC
;
A
#
# COMPACT_ATOMS: atom_id res chain seq x y z
N MET A 1 -4.91 3.90 3.15
CA MET A 1 -5.75 4.87 3.90
C MET A 1 -7.20 4.49 3.75
N PRO A 2 -8.15 4.88 4.61
CA PRO A 2 -9.33 4.05 4.89
C PRO A 2 -10.21 3.74 3.67
N ASN A 3 -10.08 4.51 2.59
CA ASN A 3 -10.77 4.31 1.31
C ASN A 3 -9.90 3.82 0.13
N HIS A 4 -8.56 3.78 0.22
CA HIS A 4 -7.66 3.32 -0.87
C HIS A 4 -6.27 2.90 -0.37
N VAL A 5 -5.48 2.19 -1.18
CA VAL A 5 -4.10 1.80 -0.85
C VAL A 5 -3.11 2.37 -1.88
N HIS A 6 -1.90 2.70 -1.44
CA HIS A 6 -0.76 2.97 -2.30
C HIS A 6 0.31 1.90 -2.08
N VAL A 7 0.88 1.39 -3.16
CA VAL A 7 1.88 0.32 -3.12
C VAL A 7 2.99 0.63 -4.11
N LEU A 8 4.24 0.53 -3.65
CA LEU A 8 5.42 0.53 -4.48
C LEU A 8 5.84 -0.93 -4.70
N THR A 9 5.94 -1.37 -5.96
CA THR A 9 6.20 -2.78 -6.27
C THR A 9 6.96 -2.94 -7.58
N THR A 10 7.72 -4.03 -7.66
CA THR A 10 8.41 -4.47 -8.87
C THR A 10 7.78 -5.79 -9.31
N PRO A 11 6.97 -5.81 -10.38
CA PRO A 11 6.42 -7.06 -10.92
C PRO A 11 7.54 -8.01 -11.35
N ILE A 12 7.44 -9.27 -10.93
CA ILE A 12 8.39 -10.32 -11.30
C ILE A 12 7.82 -11.09 -12.50
N VAL A 13 8.62 -11.23 -13.56
CA VAL A 13 8.27 -11.98 -14.76
C VAL A 13 7.93 -13.44 -14.39
N PRO A 14 6.85 -14.03 -14.93
CA PRO A 14 6.01 -13.57 -16.04
C PRO A 14 4.78 -12.74 -15.64
N HIS A 15 4.66 -12.30 -14.39
CA HIS A 15 3.46 -11.65 -13.89
C HIS A 15 3.38 -10.17 -14.30
N THR A 16 2.26 -9.81 -14.94
CA THR A 16 1.95 -8.41 -15.27
C THR A 16 1.37 -7.68 -14.05
N LEU A 17 1.52 -6.36 -13.99
CA LEU A 17 0.92 -5.55 -12.94
C LEU A 17 -0.60 -5.74 -12.86
N SER A 18 -1.28 -5.78 -14.01
CA SER A 18 -2.73 -6.01 -14.09
C SER A 18 -3.13 -7.36 -13.48
N ALA A 19 -2.39 -8.43 -13.76
CA ALA A 19 -2.68 -9.75 -13.19
C ALA A 19 -2.47 -9.78 -11.66
N ILE A 20 -1.43 -9.11 -11.16
CA ILE A 20 -1.15 -8.99 -9.73
C ILE A 20 -2.28 -8.23 -9.03
N VAL A 21 -2.63 -7.04 -9.53
CA VAL A 21 -3.68 -6.19 -8.96
C VAL A 21 -5.04 -6.87 -9.02
N HIS A 22 -5.37 -7.57 -10.12
CA HIS A 22 -6.60 -8.34 -10.23
C HIS A 22 -6.68 -9.42 -9.16
N SER A 23 -5.61 -10.20 -8.98
CA SER A 23 -5.54 -11.26 -7.96
C SER A 23 -5.76 -10.69 -6.55
N TRP A 24 -5.07 -9.60 -6.21
CA TRP A 24 -5.21 -8.95 -4.90
C TRP A 24 -6.62 -8.43 -4.65
N LYS A 25 -7.22 -7.72 -5.62
CA LYS A 25 -8.56 -7.15 -5.49
C LYS A 25 -9.61 -8.25 -5.34
N SER A 26 -9.53 -9.31 -6.14
CA SER A 26 -10.46 -10.45 -6.09
C SER A 26 -10.38 -11.18 -4.75
N PHE A 27 -9.16 -11.53 -4.31
CA PHE A 27 -8.97 -12.24 -3.04
C PHE A 27 -9.44 -11.41 -1.84
N THR A 28 -8.99 -10.16 -1.75
CA THR A 28 -9.31 -9.31 -0.60
C THR A 28 -10.78 -8.90 -0.57
N ALA A 29 -11.40 -8.61 -1.72
CA ALA A 29 -12.84 -8.31 -1.78
C ALA A 29 -13.67 -9.45 -1.21
N LEU A 30 -13.37 -10.70 -1.61
CA LEU A 30 -14.07 -11.88 -1.11
C LEU A 30 -13.90 -12.02 0.41
N ARG A 31 -12.67 -11.88 0.91
CA ARG A 31 -12.35 -12.04 2.33
C ARG A 31 -13.03 -10.95 3.17
N ILE A 32 -12.91 -9.69 2.78
CA ILE A 32 -13.46 -8.55 3.52
C ILE A 32 -14.99 -8.61 3.52
N ASN A 33 -15.62 -8.88 2.38
CA ASN A 33 -17.08 -9.02 2.30
C ASN A 33 -17.59 -10.13 3.22
N ARG A 34 -16.93 -11.30 3.22
CA ARG A 34 -17.28 -12.40 4.13
C ARG A 34 -17.13 -12.00 5.60
N THR A 35 -16.02 -11.37 5.96
CA THR A 35 -15.76 -10.93 7.34
C THR A 35 -16.76 -9.88 7.82
N LEU A 36 -17.22 -8.99 6.93
CA LEU A 36 -18.17 -7.92 7.27
C LEU A 36 -19.64 -8.30 7.05
N GLY A 37 -19.94 -9.52 6.60
CA GLY A 37 -21.31 -9.92 6.22
C GLY A 37 -21.90 -9.10 5.07
N ARG A 38 -21.05 -8.55 4.20
CA ARG A 38 -21.43 -7.70 3.07
C ARG A 38 -21.36 -8.48 1.75
N HIS A 39 -22.04 -7.96 0.74
CA HIS A 39 -21.97 -8.45 -0.63
C HIS A 39 -21.75 -7.28 -1.60
N GLY A 40 -21.27 -7.59 -2.81
CA GLY A 40 -21.07 -6.60 -3.88
C GLY A 40 -19.62 -6.11 -4.01
N MET A 41 -19.46 -5.02 -4.73
CA MET A 41 -18.16 -4.46 -5.11
C MET A 41 -17.49 -3.77 -3.92
N LEU A 42 -16.26 -4.20 -3.59
CA LEU A 42 -15.44 -3.57 -2.55
C LEU A 42 -14.48 -2.52 -3.15
N TRP A 43 -13.75 -2.92 -4.19
CA TRP A 43 -12.75 -2.08 -4.84
C TRP A 43 -13.34 -1.33 -6.04
N PHE A 44 -12.87 -0.11 -6.28
CA PHE A 44 -13.10 0.58 -7.55
C PHE A 44 -12.59 -0.29 -8.72
N PRO A 45 -13.25 -0.38 -9.89
CA PRO A 45 -12.86 -1.31 -10.95
C PRO A 45 -11.42 -1.14 -11.46
N GLU A 46 -11.02 0.10 -11.68
CA GLU A 46 -9.68 0.45 -12.19
C GLU A 46 -8.63 0.55 -11.09
N TYR A 47 -7.36 0.60 -11.48
CA TYR A 47 -6.24 1.02 -10.64
C TYR A 47 -5.45 2.12 -11.34
N PHE A 48 -4.75 2.93 -10.56
CA PHE A 48 -3.84 3.93 -11.09
C PHE A 48 -2.40 3.46 -10.88
N ASP A 49 -1.59 3.51 -11.94
CA ASP A 49 -0.17 3.19 -11.87
C ASP A 49 0.71 4.30 -12.43
N ARG A 50 1.96 4.33 -11.95
CA ARG A 50 3.00 5.22 -12.43
C ARG A 50 4.33 4.48 -12.42
N ARG A 51 4.97 4.38 -13.58
CA ARG A 51 6.30 3.76 -13.70
C ARG A 51 7.38 4.65 -13.08
N ILE A 52 8.13 4.10 -12.11
CA ILE A 52 9.33 4.70 -11.56
C ILE A 52 10.45 4.70 -12.61
N ARG A 53 11.13 5.84 -12.77
CA ARG A 53 12.07 6.09 -13.89
C ARG A 53 13.53 6.19 -13.46
N ASP A 54 13.74 6.59 -12.21
CA ASP A 54 15.04 6.87 -11.62
C ASP A 54 14.93 6.81 -10.09
N GLU A 55 16.07 6.84 -9.42
CA GLU A 55 16.21 6.79 -7.97
C GLU A 55 15.48 7.96 -7.29
N SER A 56 15.59 9.17 -7.84
CA SER A 56 14.93 10.34 -7.25
C SER A 56 13.40 10.22 -7.31
N HIS A 57 12.84 9.59 -8.33
CA HIS A 57 11.42 9.27 -8.42
C HIS A 57 11.03 8.17 -7.44
N PHE A 58 11.87 7.15 -7.26
CA PHE A 58 11.67 6.12 -6.24
C PHE A 58 11.54 6.73 -4.84
N GLU A 59 12.51 7.53 -4.44
CA GLU A 59 12.54 8.19 -3.12
C GLU A 59 11.32 9.10 -2.90
N ARG A 60 10.94 9.90 -3.91
CA ARG A 60 9.72 10.73 -3.82
C ARG A 60 8.45 9.89 -3.68
N ALA A 61 8.37 8.76 -4.37
CA ALA A 61 7.21 7.87 -4.30
C ALA A 61 7.12 7.19 -2.92
N LEU A 62 8.26 6.69 -2.41
CA LEU A 62 8.35 6.11 -1.07
C LEU A 62 7.93 7.11 -0.01
N HIS A 63 8.53 8.30 -0.01
CA HIS A 63 8.20 9.37 0.92
C HIS A 63 6.71 9.77 0.85
N TYR A 64 6.15 9.90 -0.35
CA TYR A 64 4.72 10.18 -0.53
C TYR A 64 3.84 9.10 0.10
N ILE A 65 4.14 7.81 -0.14
CA ILE A 65 3.36 6.69 0.42
C ILE A 65 3.38 6.73 1.95
N GLU A 66 4.56 6.93 2.54
CA GLU A 66 4.76 6.91 3.98
C GLU A 66 4.12 8.11 4.68
N THR A 67 4.21 9.29 4.07
CA THR A 67 3.67 10.54 4.63
C THR A 67 2.19 10.76 4.34
N ASN A 68 1.57 9.96 3.47
CA ASN A 68 0.16 10.14 3.10
C ASN A 68 -0.80 10.12 4.31
N ALA A 69 -0.42 9.41 5.38
CA ALA A 69 -1.18 9.39 6.64
C ALA A 69 -1.24 10.71 7.36
N VAL A 70 -0.09 11.36 7.41
CA VAL A 70 0.07 12.66 8.03
C VAL A 70 -0.66 13.70 7.19
N THR A 71 -0.47 13.68 5.86
CA THR A 71 -1.15 14.58 4.93
C THR A 71 -2.68 14.43 4.98
N ALA A 72 -3.18 13.21 5.19
CA ALA A 72 -4.61 12.93 5.36
C ALA A 72 -5.14 13.22 6.77
N GLY A 73 -4.30 13.67 7.71
CA GLY A 73 -4.69 13.98 9.09
C GLY A 73 -5.05 12.76 9.94
N LEU A 74 -4.63 11.55 9.54
CA LEU A 74 -4.93 10.31 10.28
C LEU A 74 -3.95 10.05 11.43
N CYS A 75 -2.77 10.65 11.40
CA CYS A 75 -1.77 10.58 12.44
C CYS A 75 -0.85 11.81 12.42
N THR A 76 -0.09 12.01 13.49
CA THR A 76 0.86 13.12 13.62
C THR A 76 2.22 12.84 12.97
N ARG A 77 2.69 11.59 13.05
CA ARG A 77 3.96 11.14 12.48
C ARG A 77 3.72 9.92 11.61
N ALA A 78 4.53 9.71 10.57
CA ALA A 78 4.31 8.64 9.59
C ALA A 78 4.36 7.25 10.25
N GLU A 79 5.26 7.08 11.21
CA GLU A 79 5.45 5.88 12.03
C GLU A 79 4.26 5.56 12.97
N ASP A 80 3.44 6.55 13.31
CA ASP A 80 2.25 6.36 14.16
C ASP A 80 1.12 5.65 13.40
N TRP A 81 1.24 5.50 12.07
CA TRP A 81 0.24 4.83 11.25
C TRP A 81 0.58 3.34 11.05
N PRO A 82 -0.08 2.42 11.78
CA PRO A 82 0.31 1.01 11.84
C PRO A 82 0.10 0.24 10.52
N HIS A 83 -0.60 0.83 9.55
CA HIS A 83 -0.92 0.22 8.26
C HIS A 83 -0.04 0.76 7.12
N SER A 84 1.19 1.18 7.41
CA SER A 84 2.20 1.63 6.44
C SER A 84 3.57 1.03 6.76
N SER A 85 4.49 1.06 5.79
CA SER A 85 5.90 0.66 5.96
C SER A 85 6.63 1.51 7.01
N ALA A 86 6.27 2.79 7.13
CA ALA A 86 6.89 3.73 8.06
C ALA A 86 6.82 3.26 9.54
N ALA A 87 5.76 2.52 9.91
CA ALA A 87 5.61 1.99 11.26
C ALA A 87 6.61 0.87 11.61
N ARG A 88 7.24 0.23 10.61
CA ARG A 88 8.25 -0.82 10.83
C ARG A 88 9.67 -0.28 10.98
N SER A 89 9.94 0.94 10.51
CA SER A 89 11.28 1.55 10.56
C SER A 89 11.78 1.82 11.99
N THR A 90 10.90 1.76 12.99
CA THR A 90 11.27 1.84 14.42
C THR A 90 11.77 0.54 15.03
N GLN A 91 11.66 -0.62 14.34
CA GLN A 91 12.04 -1.93 14.89
C GLN A 91 13.44 -2.42 14.47
N SER A 92 14.23 -1.61 13.75
CA SER A 92 15.55 -2.03 13.21
C SER A 92 16.77 -1.51 13.96
N ASN A 93 16.62 -0.90 15.14
CA ASN A 93 17.74 -0.32 15.90
C ASN A 93 17.93 -0.88 17.33
N GLU A 94 17.34 -2.03 17.67
CA GLU A 94 17.66 -2.77 18.90
C GLU A 94 18.20 -4.16 18.52
N GLY A 95 19.51 -4.25 18.24
CA GLY A 95 20.10 -5.55 17.87
C GLY A 95 21.55 -5.56 17.41
N GLU A 96 22.41 -4.66 17.90
CA GLU A 96 23.87 -4.86 17.86
C GLU A 96 24.40 -4.91 19.30
N CYS A 97 24.75 -6.13 19.74
CA CYS A 97 25.71 -6.43 20.79
C CYS A 97 26.67 -7.47 20.24
#